data_AF-A0A2D5HHE8-F1
#
_entry.id   AF-A0A2D5HHE8-F1
#
_cell.length_a   1.000
_cell.length_b   1.000
_cell.length_c   1.000
_cell.angle_alpha   90.00
_cell.angle_beta   90.00
_cell.angle_gamma   90.00
#
_symmetry.space_group_name_H-M   'P 1'
#
loop_
_entity.id
_entity.type
_entity.pdbx_description
1 polymer ?
#
loop_
_entity_poly.entity_id
_entity_poly.type
_entity_poly.pdbx_seq_one_letter_code
_entity_poly.pdbx_strand_id
1 'polypeptide(L)'
;MKSNVSESQKFLCSDKIRVLDITVSPKEFKSKISKEQKFKVENLFEFKRITGDLTLSVIFLVFVGFLLIYFNSESGWNARDLDQKRVGKILKQQWIGPLMCMVILLPATMFNLFGAIKAYKKSKRLLLPNKIFYEMSQWIRSLEFILYFLVYTFSISLLGYLISTLIFAVFLTYRLGYRTKEWILISFISSFVVVLIFRTILQIKTPVNIWLYEFFPENIEIFMKIYF
;
A
#
# COMPACT_ATOMS: atom_id res chain seq x y z
N MET A 1 9.68 -31.22 39.80
CA MET A 1 9.65 -32.69 39.55
C MET A 1 10.86 -33.02 38.70
N LYS A 2 11.89 -33.65 39.29
CA LYS A 2 13.12 -34.05 38.58
C LYS A 2 12.78 -35.25 37.68
N SER A 3 12.88 -35.10 36.37
CA SER A 3 12.83 -36.23 35.43
C SER A 3 14.23 -36.46 34.87
N ASN A 4 14.93 -37.44 35.47
CA ASN A 4 16.10 -38.07 34.88
C ASN A 4 15.62 -38.91 33.70
N VAL A 5 16.00 -38.55 32.48
CA VAL A 5 15.86 -39.43 31.32
C VAL A 5 17.26 -39.61 30.74
N SER A 6 17.92 -40.67 31.19
CA SER A 6 19.00 -41.29 30.44
C SER A 6 18.37 -42.11 29.34
N GLU A 7 18.59 -41.76 28.08
CA GLU A 7 18.42 -42.74 27.01
C GLU A 7 19.29 -42.37 25.81
N SER A 8 20.37 -43.12 25.69
CA SER A 8 21.28 -43.15 24.55
C SER A 8 20.56 -43.77 23.36
N GLN A 9 20.01 -42.95 22.46
CA GLN A 9 19.58 -43.44 21.16
C GLN A 9 20.74 -43.40 20.16
N LYS A 10 21.35 -44.58 19.97
CA LYS A 10 22.33 -44.84 18.91
C LYS A 10 21.59 -44.97 17.58
N PHE A 11 21.68 -43.94 16.73
CA PHE A 11 21.34 -44.07 15.33
C PHE A 11 22.54 -44.64 14.57
N LEU A 12 22.44 -45.90 14.16
CA LEU A 12 23.40 -46.55 13.27
C LEU A 12 23.20 -46.01 11.85
N CYS A 13 24.10 -45.13 11.42
CA CYS A 13 24.27 -44.81 10.01
C CYS A 13 25.64 -45.36 9.59
N SER A 14 25.62 -46.32 8.67
CA SER A 14 26.80 -46.89 8.02
C SER A 14 27.52 -45.81 7.23
N ASP A 15 28.84 -45.98 7.12
CA ASP A 15 29.78 -45.28 6.26
C ASP A 15 30.50 -44.07 6.88
N LYS A 16 31.65 -44.39 7.49
CA LYS A 16 32.80 -43.50 7.76
C LYS A 16 32.44 -42.13 8.35
N ILE A 17 31.74 -42.14 9.48
CA ILE A 17 31.40 -40.92 10.22
C ILE A 17 32.48 -40.67 11.25
N ARG A 18 33.28 -39.61 11.03
CA ARG A 18 34.12 -39.01 12.06
C ARG A 18 33.18 -38.59 13.20
N VAL A 19 33.22 -39.30 14.31
CA VAL A 19 32.44 -38.97 15.51
C VAL A 19 32.96 -37.64 16.02
N LEU A 20 32.29 -36.55 15.63
CA LEU A 20 32.48 -35.26 16.24
C LEU A 20 31.82 -35.34 17.60
N ASP A 21 32.62 -35.49 18.64
CA ASP A 21 32.18 -35.31 20.03
C ASP A 21 31.77 -33.84 20.20
N ILE A 22 30.49 -33.56 19.92
CA ILE A 22 29.88 -32.27 20.21
C ILE A 22 29.67 -32.23 21.72
N THR A 23 30.67 -31.76 22.45
CA THR A 23 30.50 -31.37 23.84
C THR A 23 29.58 -30.17 23.88
N VAL A 24 28.28 -30.40 24.08
CA VAL A 24 27.29 -29.33 24.29
C VAL A 24 27.59 -28.71 25.64
N SER A 25 28.46 -27.70 25.66
CA SER A 25 28.68 -26.87 26.84
C SER A 25 27.32 -26.27 27.24
N PRO A 26 26.90 -26.37 28.51
CA PRO A 26 25.60 -25.86 28.99
C PRO A 26 25.68 -24.35 29.19
N LYS A 27 26.20 -23.61 28.21
CA LYS A 27 26.12 -22.16 28.22
C LYS A 27 24.67 -21.81 27.96
N GLU A 28 23.95 -21.48 29.04
CA GLU A 28 22.64 -20.84 29.00
C GLU A 28 22.58 -19.87 27.83
N PHE A 29 21.59 -20.06 26.97
CA PHE A 29 21.28 -19.13 25.90
C PHE A 29 20.89 -17.79 26.54
N LYS A 30 21.87 -16.90 26.70
CA LYS A 30 21.62 -15.51 27.13
C LYS A 30 21.15 -14.73 25.91
N SER A 31 19.83 -14.62 25.75
CA SER A 31 19.24 -13.65 24.83
C SER A 31 19.62 -12.26 25.31
N LYS A 32 20.67 -11.68 24.71
CA LYS A 32 20.90 -10.25 24.82
C LYS A 32 19.83 -9.57 23.97
N ILE A 33 18.68 -9.27 24.57
CA ILE A 33 17.76 -8.28 24.01
C ILE A 33 18.59 -7.01 23.87
N SER A 34 18.80 -6.56 22.63
CA SER A 34 19.48 -5.29 22.40
C SER A 34 18.73 -4.25 23.20
N LYS A 35 19.43 -3.57 24.13
CA LYS A 35 18.87 -2.51 24.96
C LYS A 35 18.11 -1.56 24.01
N GLU A 36 16.81 -1.35 24.25
CA GLU A 36 16.01 -0.44 23.43
C GLU A 36 16.80 0.85 23.24
N GLN A 37 17.12 1.18 21.99
CA GLN A 37 17.75 2.46 21.71
C GLN A 37 16.77 3.51 22.21
N LYS A 38 17.19 4.31 23.21
CA LYS A 38 16.42 5.46 23.66
C LYS A 38 16.13 6.33 22.45
N PHE A 39 14.88 6.29 22.03
CA PHE A 39 14.43 7.01 20.86
C PHE A 39 14.37 8.51 21.22
N LYS A 40 15.23 9.30 20.59
CA LYS A 40 15.20 10.75 20.75
C LYS A 40 14.07 11.31 19.92
N VAL A 41 13.19 12.10 20.54
CA VAL A 41 12.07 12.75 19.85
C VAL A 41 12.59 13.67 18.76
N GLU A 42 13.75 14.29 18.96
CA GLU A 42 14.42 15.12 17.95
C GLU A 42 14.70 14.36 16.64
N ASN A 43 15.00 13.05 16.71
CA ASN A 43 15.28 12.24 15.52
C ASN A 43 14.02 11.94 14.69
N LEU A 44 12.80 12.09 15.23
CA LEU A 44 11.56 12.00 14.44
C LEU A 44 11.47 13.10 13.39
N PHE A 45 11.97 14.28 13.74
CA PHE A 45 11.83 15.49 12.96
C PHE A 45 13.06 15.78 12.09
N GLU A 46 14.10 14.94 12.18
CA GLU A 46 15.25 15.04 11.29
C GLU A 46 14.85 14.56 9.89
N PHE A 47 14.58 15.52 9.00
CA PHE A 47 14.26 15.23 7.61
C PHE A 47 15.50 14.69 6.88
N LYS A 48 15.70 13.38 6.92
CA LYS A 48 16.80 12.71 6.25
C LYS A 48 16.40 12.36 4.82
N ARG A 49 17.04 12.99 3.85
CA ARG A 49 16.91 12.58 2.43
C ARG A 49 17.43 11.16 2.26
N ILE A 50 16.62 10.31 1.64
CA ILE A 50 16.87 8.88 1.42
C ILE A 50 17.45 8.67 0.01
N THR A 51 18.10 7.54 -0.23
CA THR A 51 18.72 7.19 -1.53
C THR A 51 17.74 7.20 -2.72
N GLY A 52 16.47 6.83 -2.52
CA GLY A 52 15.43 6.89 -3.56
C GLY A 52 14.88 8.29 -3.86
N ASP A 53 15.30 9.34 -3.15
CA ASP A 53 14.79 10.70 -3.38
C ASP A 53 15.02 11.19 -4.83
N LEU A 54 16.14 10.77 -5.46
CA LEU A 54 16.42 11.09 -6.86
C LEU A 54 15.42 10.45 -7.82
N THR A 55 15.11 9.16 -7.67
CA THR A 55 14.17 8.46 -8.56
C THR A 55 12.78 9.05 -8.41
N LEU A 56 12.34 9.32 -7.18
CA LEU A 56 11.07 9.98 -6.90
C LEU A 56 11.00 11.38 -7.53
N SER A 57 12.06 12.20 -7.38
CA SER A 57 12.13 13.53 -7.97
C SER A 57 12.02 13.50 -9.50
N VAL A 58 12.66 12.54 -10.15
CA VAL A 58 12.57 12.36 -11.61
C VAL A 58 11.16 11.93 -12.02
N ILE A 59 10.53 11.01 -11.30
CA ILE A 59 9.14 10.59 -11.57
C ILE A 59 8.19 11.78 -11.48
N PHE A 60 8.30 12.61 -10.43
CA PHE A 60 7.49 13.81 -10.29
C PHE A 60 7.76 14.85 -11.38
N LEU A 61 9.01 15.00 -11.81
CA LEU A 61 9.37 15.88 -12.93
C LEU A 61 8.67 15.45 -14.22
N VAL A 62 8.72 14.15 -14.53
CA VAL A 62 8.04 13.56 -15.70
C VAL A 62 6.54 13.75 -15.58
N PHE A 63 5.97 13.54 -14.39
CA PHE A 63 4.54 13.74 -14.14
C PHE A 63 4.10 15.20 -14.33
N VAL A 64 4.86 16.17 -13.81
CA VAL A 64 4.57 17.60 -14.04
C VAL A 64 4.78 17.98 -15.51
N GLY A 65 5.79 17.42 -16.17
CA GLY A 65 5.99 17.59 -17.62
C GLY A 65 4.81 17.07 -18.44
N PHE A 66 4.29 15.90 -18.08
CA PHE A 66 3.08 15.33 -18.66
C PHE A 66 1.88 16.27 -18.47
N LEU A 67 1.62 16.74 -17.24
CA LEU A 67 0.54 17.70 -16.98
C LEU A 67 0.69 18.98 -17.79
N LEU A 68 1.93 19.44 -18.03
CA LEU A 68 2.20 20.64 -18.82
C LEU A 68 1.86 20.43 -20.30
N ILE A 69 2.18 19.27 -20.85
CA ILE A 69 1.86 18.92 -22.24
C ILE A 69 0.35 18.86 -22.45
N TYR A 70 -0.38 18.22 -21.53
CA TYR A 70 -1.85 18.09 -21.60
C TYR A 70 -2.62 19.28 -21.03
N PHE A 71 -1.92 20.28 -20.46
CA PHE A 71 -2.55 21.43 -19.85
C PHE A 71 -3.46 22.14 -20.83
N ASN A 72 -3.00 22.35 -22.06
CA ASN A 72 -3.75 23.13 -23.05
C ASN A 72 -4.99 22.39 -23.58
N SER A 73 -4.98 21.05 -23.62
CA SER A 73 -6.13 20.27 -24.11
C SER A 73 -7.24 20.20 -23.07
N GLU A 74 -6.90 19.95 -21.80
CA GLU A 74 -7.90 19.62 -20.77
C GLU A 74 -8.35 20.81 -19.90
N SER A 75 -7.53 21.86 -19.76
CA SER A 75 -7.84 22.95 -18.80
C SER A 75 -8.88 23.96 -19.30
N GLY A 76 -9.32 23.85 -20.56
CA GLY A 76 -10.16 24.87 -21.20
C GLY A 76 -9.42 26.17 -21.51
N TRP A 77 -8.08 26.17 -21.47
CA TRP A 77 -7.24 27.34 -21.73
C TRP A 77 -7.54 27.99 -23.08
N ASN A 78 -7.83 27.22 -24.12
CA ASN A 78 -8.13 27.77 -25.46
C ASN A 78 -9.47 28.53 -25.53
N ALA A 79 -10.43 28.21 -24.65
CA ALA A 79 -11.74 28.84 -24.60
C ALA A 79 -11.84 29.95 -23.53
N ARG A 80 -10.70 30.50 -23.09
CA ARG A 80 -10.65 31.49 -22.01
C ARG A 80 -11.22 32.84 -22.43
N ASP A 81 -12.08 33.39 -21.59
CA ASP A 81 -12.58 34.75 -21.72
C ASP A 81 -11.69 35.71 -20.90
N LEU A 82 -10.87 36.51 -21.61
CA LEU A 82 -9.84 37.36 -21.01
C LEU A 82 -10.34 38.76 -20.61
N ASP A 83 -11.51 39.18 -21.08
CA ASP A 83 -11.99 40.57 -20.90
C ASP A 83 -12.69 40.82 -19.54
N GLN A 84 -12.48 39.92 -18.59
CA GLN A 84 -13.10 39.99 -17.27
C GLN A 84 -12.31 40.93 -16.35
N LYS A 85 -12.77 42.18 -16.20
CA LYS A 85 -12.11 43.21 -15.33
C LYS A 85 -12.19 42.92 -13.83
N ARG A 86 -13.04 41.98 -13.39
CA ARG A 86 -13.24 41.66 -11.97
C ARG A 86 -12.50 40.38 -11.57
N VAL A 87 -11.57 40.49 -10.63
CA VAL A 87 -10.76 39.36 -10.10
C VAL A 87 -11.63 38.17 -9.67
N GLY A 88 -12.76 38.41 -9.00
CA GLY A 88 -13.65 37.33 -8.58
C GLY A 88 -14.33 36.56 -9.73
N LYS A 89 -14.44 37.12 -10.93
CA LYS A 89 -14.91 36.40 -12.12
C LYS A 89 -13.78 35.62 -12.78
N ILE A 90 -12.56 36.19 -12.79
CA ILE A 90 -11.36 35.49 -13.27
C ILE A 90 -11.15 34.21 -12.44
N LEU A 91 -11.16 34.28 -11.11
CA LEU A 91 -10.93 33.11 -10.26
C LEU A 91 -11.94 31.96 -10.43
N LYS A 92 -13.12 32.22 -11.02
CA LYS A 92 -14.16 31.21 -11.26
C LYS A 92 -13.98 30.45 -12.59
N GLN A 93 -13.05 30.85 -13.46
CA GLN A 93 -12.87 30.15 -14.73
C GLN A 93 -12.12 28.82 -14.51
N GLN A 94 -12.44 27.83 -15.35
CA GLN A 94 -11.99 26.46 -15.19
C GLN A 94 -10.44 26.30 -15.26
N TRP A 95 -9.75 27.19 -15.99
CA TRP A 95 -8.30 27.09 -16.19
C TRP A 95 -7.44 27.68 -15.06
N ILE A 96 -7.97 28.56 -14.20
CA ILE A 96 -7.17 29.24 -13.16
C ILE A 96 -6.63 28.24 -12.15
N GLY A 97 -7.47 27.32 -11.68
CA GLY A 97 -7.07 26.30 -10.70
C GLY A 97 -5.89 25.45 -11.19
N PRO A 98 -6.02 24.80 -12.36
CA PRO A 98 -4.92 24.09 -13.00
C PRO A 98 -3.68 24.97 -13.20
N LEU A 99 -3.81 26.21 -13.65
CA LEU A 99 -2.65 27.09 -13.88
C LEU A 99 -1.91 27.40 -12.58
N MET A 100 -2.64 27.78 -11.52
CA MET A 100 -2.05 28.05 -10.20
C MET A 100 -1.30 26.83 -9.67
N CYS A 101 -1.89 25.65 -9.84
CA CYS A 101 -1.24 24.39 -9.48
C CYS A 101 0.09 24.20 -10.23
N MET A 102 0.12 24.45 -11.54
CA MET A 102 1.33 24.31 -12.37
C MET A 102 2.41 25.33 -11.99
N VAL A 103 2.01 26.58 -11.72
CA VAL A 103 2.94 27.65 -11.29
C VAL A 103 3.62 27.30 -9.97
N ILE A 104 2.96 26.54 -9.09
CA ILE A 104 3.54 26.09 -7.81
C ILE A 104 4.35 24.79 -7.99
N LEU A 105 3.78 23.79 -8.69
CA LEU A 105 4.38 22.47 -8.83
C LEU A 105 5.66 22.48 -9.66
N LEU A 106 5.71 23.25 -10.74
CA LEU A 106 6.86 23.27 -11.64
C LEU A 106 8.13 23.77 -10.95
N PRO A 107 8.17 24.94 -10.29
CA PRO A 107 9.36 25.35 -9.56
C PRO A 107 9.64 24.41 -8.37
N ALA A 108 8.62 23.94 -7.64
CA ALA A 108 8.82 23.05 -6.50
C ALA A 108 9.52 21.73 -6.89
N THR A 109 9.09 21.11 -8.00
CA THR A 109 9.71 19.89 -8.52
C THR A 109 11.12 20.12 -9.03
N MET A 110 11.38 21.26 -9.69
CA MET A 110 12.72 21.66 -10.12
C MET A 110 13.66 21.85 -8.92
N PHE A 111 13.23 22.60 -7.89
CA PHE A 111 14.01 22.77 -6.66
C PHE A 111 14.27 21.44 -5.95
N ASN A 112 13.27 20.56 -5.89
CA ASN A 112 13.46 19.25 -5.29
C ASN A 112 14.47 18.40 -6.06
N LEU A 113 14.40 18.39 -7.39
CA LEU A 113 15.34 17.67 -8.25
C LEU A 113 16.78 18.18 -8.06
N PHE A 114 17.00 19.49 -7.98
CA PHE A 114 18.32 20.04 -7.70
C PHE A 114 18.86 19.58 -6.33
N GLY A 115 18.00 19.58 -5.30
CA GLY A 115 18.31 19.03 -3.98
C GLY A 115 18.71 17.55 -4.04
N ALA A 116 17.93 16.75 -4.78
CA ALA A 116 18.16 15.32 -4.94
C ALA A 116 19.45 15.02 -5.72
N ILE A 117 19.75 15.78 -6.78
CA ILE A 117 21.02 15.66 -7.53
C ILE A 117 22.22 15.97 -6.63
N LYS A 118 22.14 17.02 -5.81
CA LYS A 118 23.21 17.37 -4.85
C LYS A 118 23.42 16.25 -3.82
N ALA A 119 22.34 15.69 -3.30
CA ALA A 119 22.38 14.57 -2.36
C ALA A 119 22.95 13.30 -3.00
N TYR A 120 22.57 13.00 -4.25
CA TYR A 120 23.09 11.87 -5.00
C TYR A 120 24.60 12.00 -5.27
N LYS A 121 25.06 13.19 -5.72
CA LYS A 121 26.49 13.49 -5.91
C LYS A 121 27.27 13.33 -4.61
N LYS A 122 26.73 13.79 -3.48
CA LYS A 122 27.34 13.61 -2.15
C LYS A 122 27.42 12.13 -1.76
N SER A 123 26.35 11.37 -1.99
CA SER A 123 26.30 9.93 -1.69
C SER A 123 27.31 9.14 -2.51
N LYS A 124 27.47 9.47 -3.80
CA LYS A 124 28.49 8.89 -4.68
C LYS A 124 29.91 9.20 -4.20
N ARG A 125 30.18 10.42 -3.72
CA ARG A 125 31.48 10.80 -3.12
C ARG A 125 31.76 10.04 -1.82
N LEU A 126 30.73 9.76 -1.03
CA LEU A 126 30.84 9.04 0.23
C LEU A 126 30.78 7.51 0.10
N LEU A 127 30.69 6.99 -1.14
CA LEU A 127 30.61 5.56 -1.44
C LEU A 127 29.49 4.83 -0.65
N LEU A 128 28.36 5.52 -0.44
CA LEU A 128 27.22 4.93 0.27
C LEU A 128 26.61 3.78 -0.57
N PRO A 129 26.20 2.67 0.07
CA PRO A 129 25.59 1.54 -0.65
C PRO A 129 24.28 1.98 -1.31
N ASN A 130 24.14 1.66 -2.59
CA ASN A 130 22.96 2.01 -3.36
C ASN A 130 21.80 1.06 -3.00
N LYS A 131 20.74 1.60 -2.36
CA LYS A 131 19.53 0.85 -1.98
C LYS A 131 18.31 1.16 -2.84
N ILE A 132 18.49 1.84 -3.97
CA ILE A 132 17.39 2.28 -4.85
C ILE A 132 16.47 1.10 -5.24
N PHE A 133 17.02 -0.05 -5.65
CA PHE A 133 16.19 -1.20 -6.04
C PHE A 133 15.30 -1.72 -4.92
N TYR A 134 15.82 -1.74 -3.69
CA TYR A 134 15.05 -2.16 -2.52
C TYR A 134 13.90 -1.18 -2.23
N GLU A 135 14.17 0.12 -2.30
CA GLU A 135 13.15 1.15 -2.10
C GLU A 135 12.08 1.13 -3.20
N MET A 136 12.48 1.05 -4.47
CA MET A 136 11.56 0.94 -5.61
C MET A 136 10.67 -0.31 -5.48
N SER A 137 11.25 -1.44 -5.08
CA SER A 137 10.47 -2.66 -4.81
C SER A 137 9.43 -2.43 -3.71
N GLN A 138 9.80 -1.74 -2.63
CA GLN A 138 8.87 -1.41 -1.57
C GLN A 138 7.74 -0.49 -2.04
N TRP A 139 8.02 0.47 -2.93
CA TRP A 139 6.98 1.33 -3.51
C TRP A 139 6.03 0.56 -4.42
N ILE A 140 6.55 -0.36 -5.23
CA ILE A 140 5.74 -1.24 -6.09
C ILE A 140 4.83 -2.13 -5.23
N ARG A 141 5.32 -2.62 -4.09
CA ARG A 141 4.49 -3.37 -3.13
C ARG A 141 3.35 -2.54 -2.55
N SER A 142 3.48 -1.22 -2.45
CA SER A 142 2.36 -0.35 -2.07
C SER A 142 1.32 -0.22 -3.18
N LEU A 143 1.73 -0.18 -4.45
CA LEU A 143 0.81 -0.15 -5.60
C LEU A 143 -0.04 -1.42 -5.70
N GLU A 144 0.46 -2.55 -5.18
CA GLU A 144 -0.28 -3.82 -5.09
C GLU A 144 -1.65 -3.64 -4.41
N PHE A 145 -1.74 -2.83 -3.36
CA PHE A 145 -2.99 -2.57 -2.64
C PHE A 145 -3.99 -1.73 -3.46
N ILE A 146 -3.48 -0.81 -4.29
CA ILE A 146 -4.33 -0.05 -5.22
C ILE A 146 -4.94 -1.00 -6.25
N LEU A 147 -4.14 -1.94 -6.76
CA LEU A 147 -4.62 -2.94 -7.71
C LEU A 147 -5.69 -3.84 -7.09
N TYR A 148 -5.50 -4.27 -5.84
CA TYR A 148 -6.53 -5.03 -5.12
C TYR A 148 -7.83 -4.24 -4.95
N PHE A 149 -7.74 -2.95 -4.65
CA PHE A 149 -8.91 -2.08 -4.58
C PHE A 149 -9.62 -1.97 -5.94
N LEU A 150 -8.89 -1.82 -7.04
CA LEU A 150 -9.48 -1.81 -8.39
C LEU A 150 -10.20 -3.12 -8.71
N VAL A 151 -9.57 -4.26 -8.41
CA VAL A 151 -10.20 -5.59 -8.57
C VAL A 151 -11.47 -5.68 -7.73
N TYR A 152 -11.49 -5.15 -6.51
CA TYR A 152 -12.69 -5.09 -5.68
C TYR A 152 -13.79 -4.23 -6.30
N THR A 153 -13.48 -3.03 -6.79
CA THR A 153 -14.49 -2.16 -7.43
C THR A 153 -15.13 -2.83 -8.65
N PHE A 154 -14.34 -3.53 -9.46
CA PHE A 154 -14.84 -4.34 -10.58
C PHE A 154 -15.68 -5.53 -10.09
N SER A 155 -15.24 -6.20 -9.02
CA SER A 155 -15.94 -7.34 -8.43
C SER A 155 -17.31 -6.97 -7.87
N ILE A 156 -17.49 -5.73 -7.36
CA ILE A 156 -18.81 -5.24 -6.91
C ILE A 156 -19.81 -5.24 -8.07
N SER A 157 -19.39 -4.80 -9.27
CA SER A 157 -20.25 -4.78 -10.45
C SER A 157 -20.61 -6.19 -10.95
N LEU A 158 -19.78 -7.20 -10.67
CA LEU A 158 -20.00 -8.56 -11.17
C LEU A 158 -20.77 -9.44 -10.16
N LEU A 159 -20.31 -9.44 -8.90
CA LEU A 159 -20.76 -10.40 -7.88
C LEU A 159 -21.77 -9.80 -6.89
N GLY A 160 -21.87 -8.47 -6.82
CA GLY A 160 -22.68 -7.78 -5.81
C GLY A 160 -21.86 -7.38 -4.58
N TYR A 161 -22.45 -6.54 -3.71
CA TYR A 161 -21.71 -5.90 -2.62
C TYR A 161 -21.31 -6.88 -1.50
N LEU A 162 -22.23 -7.75 -1.06
CA LEU A 162 -21.98 -8.68 0.06
C LEU A 162 -20.85 -9.66 -0.26
N ILE A 163 -20.94 -10.38 -1.38
CA ILE A 163 -19.97 -11.43 -1.67
C ILE A 163 -18.60 -10.84 -2.04
N SER A 164 -18.57 -9.70 -2.74
CA SER A 164 -17.33 -9.00 -3.10
C SER A 164 -16.58 -8.54 -1.86
N THR A 165 -17.27 -7.92 -0.90
CA THR A 165 -16.65 -7.45 0.35
C THR A 165 -16.18 -8.59 1.26
N LEU A 166 -16.95 -9.69 1.37
CA LEU A 166 -16.54 -10.87 2.14
C LEU A 166 -15.25 -11.48 1.58
N ILE A 167 -15.20 -11.72 0.27
CA ILE A 167 -14.03 -12.28 -0.42
C ILE A 167 -12.85 -11.32 -0.30
N PHE A 168 -13.07 -10.03 -0.54
CA PHE A 168 -12.01 -9.02 -0.52
C PHE A 168 -11.38 -8.87 0.87
N ALA A 169 -12.17 -8.82 1.93
CA ALA A 169 -11.67 -8.68 3.29
C ALA A 169 -10.83 -9.91 3.71
N VAL A 170 -11.33 -11.12 3.44
CA VAL A 170 -10.61 -12.37 3.73
C VAL A 170 -9.33 -12.48 2.91
N PHE A 171 -9.37 -12.09 1.64
CA PHE A 171 -8.20 -12.04 0.77
C PHE A 171 -7.12 -11.09 1.31
N LEU A 172 -7.53 -9.88 1.75
CA LEU A 172 -6.61 -8.88 2.25
C LEU A 172 -5.95 -9.30 3.57
N THR A 173 -6.71 -9.90 4.48
CA THR A 173 -6.17 -10.42 5.76
C THR A 173 -5.21 -11.58 5.53
N TYR A 174 -5.51 -12.46 4.58
CA TYR A 174 -4.59 -13.51 4.16
C TYR A 174 -3.28 -12.94 3.57
N ARG A 175 -3.38 -11.90 2.72
CA ARG A 175 -2.22 -11.27 2.08
C ARG A 175 -1.32 -10.52 3.07
N LEU A 176 -1.89 -9.92 4.11
CA LEU A 176 -1.16 -9.26 5.20
C LEU A 176 -0.36 -10.24 6.08
N GLY A 177 -0.56 -11.54 5.93
CA GLY A 177 0.16 -12.58 6.67
C GLY A 177 -0.58 -13.09 7.90
N TYR A 178 -1.81 -12.64 8.17
CA TYR A 178 -2.68 -13.16 9.22
C TYR A 178 -3.31 -14.49 8.78
N ARG A 179 -2.48 -15.53 8.71
CA ARG A 179 -2.85 -16.85 8.14
C ARG A 179 -3.50 -17.81 9.13
N THR A 180 -3.63 -17.44 10.41
CA THR A 180 -4.31 -18.32 11.36
C THR A 180 -5.81 -18.33 11.09
N LYS A 181 -6.46 -19.46 11.37
CA LYS A 181 -7.91 -19.63 11.13
C LYS A 181 -8.75 -18.61 11.91
N GLU A 182 -8.28 -18.22 13.10
CA GLU A 182 -8.92 -17.21 13.95
C GLU A 182 -9.00 -15.86 13.23
N TRP A 183 -7.90 -15.38 12.64
CA TRP A 183 -7.89 -14.09 11.95
C TRP A 183 -8.75 -14.09 10.69
N ILE A 184 -8.78 -15.22 9.96
CA ILE A 184 -9.66 -15.37 8.79
C ILE A 184 -11.14 -15.31 9.21
N LEU A 185 -11.50 -15.99 10.31
CA LEU A 185 -12.87 -15.97 10.83
C LEU A 185 -13.27 -14.57 11.32
N ILE A 186 -12.40 -13.90 12.08
CA ILE A 186 -12.62 -12.52 12.53
C ILE A 186 -12.80 -11.59 11.32
N SER A 187 -11.97 -11.74 10.29
CA SER A 187 -12.09 -10.95 9.06
C SER A 187 -13.44 -11.15 8.38
N PHE A 188 -13.91 -12.40 8.29
CA PHE A 188 -15.17 -12.74 7.66
C PHE A 188 -16.37 -12.18 8.43
N ILE A 189 -16.37 -12.33 9.76
CA ILE A 189 -17.43 -11.80 10.63
C ILE A 189 -17.42 -10.26 10.57
N SER A 190 -16.23 -9.65 10.66
CA SER A 190 -16.09 -8.20 10.59
C SER A 190 -16.59 -7.63 9.27
N SER A 191 -16.27 -8.25 8.13
CA SER A 191 -16.74 -7.76 6.83
C SER A 191 -18.25 -7.93 6.67
N PHE A 192 -18.83 -9.01 7.19
CA PHE A 192 -20.27 -9.19 7.22
C PHE A 192 -20.98 -8.08 8.03
N VAL A 193 -20.47 -7.77 9.23
CA VAL A 193 -21.00 -6.69 10.07
C VAL A 193 -20.90 -5.33 9.36
N VAL A 194 -19.77 -5.07 8.70
CA VAL A 194 -19.57 -3.84 7.90
C VAL A 194 -20.63 -3.75 6.81
N VAL A 195 -20.86 -4.81 6.02
CA VAL A 195 -21.89 -4.82 4.97
C VAL A 195 -23.27 -4.48 5.52
N LEU A 196 -23.64 -5.08 6.66
CA LEU A 196 -24.91 -4.80 7.32
C LEU A 196 -25.02 -3.34 7.77
N ILE A 197 -23.96 -2.79 8.39
CA ILE A 197 -23.92 -1.38 8.80
C ILE A 197 -24.08 -0.46 7.58
N PHE A 198 -23.34 -0.70 6.51
CA PHE A 198 -23.43 0.12 5.30
C PHE A 198 -24.81 0.04 4.64
N ARG A 199 -25.43 -1.15 4.62
CA ARG A 199 -26.77 -1.30 4.06
C ARG A 199 -27.85 -0.65 4.92
N THR A 200 -27.82 -0.92 6.22
CA THR A 200 -28.89 -0.51 7.16
C THR A 200 -28.83 0.97 7.48
N ILE A 201 -27.63 1.54 7.64
CA ILE A 201 -27.46 2.94 8.05
C ILE A 201 -27.36 3.87 6.83
N LEU A 202 -26.55 3.53 5.81
CA LEU A 202 -26.28 4.43 4.68
C LEU A 202 -27.22 4.25 3.47
N GLN A 203 -28.02 3.16 3.42
CA GLN A 203 -28.98 2.87 2.33
C GLN A 203 -28.42 3.09 0.91
N ILE A 204 -27.16 2.72 0.69
CA ILE A 204 -26.49 2.90 -0.60
C ILE A 204 -27.22 2.06 -1.65
N LYS A 205 -27.65 2.71 -2.75
CA LYS A 205 -28.23 2.02 -3.90
C LYS A 205 -27.14 1.24 -4.61
N THR A 206 -27.21 -0.08 -4.56
CA THR A 206 -26.30 -0.98 -5.28
C THR A 206 -26.75 -1.13 -6.74
N PRO A 207 -25.81 -1.36 -7.67
CA PRO A 207 -26.14 -1.54 -9.09
C PRO A 207 -27.08 -2.74 -9.27
N VAL A 208 -28.15 -2.55 -10.04
CA VAL A 208 -29.26 -3.51 -10.18
C VAL A 208 -28.88 -4.74 -11.02
N ASN A 209 -27.82 -4.63 -11.83
CA ASN A 209 -27.41 -5.67 -12.77
C ASN A 209 -26.21 -6.46 -12.23
N ILE A 210 -26.51 -7.54 -11.50
CA ILE A 210 -25.51 -8.39 -10.83
C ILE A 210 -25.56 -9.77 -11.49
N TRP A 211 -24.54 -10.08 -12.29
CA TRP A 211 -24.45 -11.30 -13.10
C TRP A 211 -24.60 -12.58 -12.27
N LEU A 212 -24.01 -12.61 -11.08
CA LEU A 212 -24.07 -13.79 -10.21
C LEU A 212 -25.49 -14.11 -9.73
N TYR A 213 -26.36 -13.09 -9.60
CA TYR A 213 -27.68 -13.27 -9.01
C TYR A 213 -28.68 -13.89 -9.99
N GLU A 214 -28.42 -13.84 -11.30
CA GLU A 214 -29.28 -14.43 -12.35
C GLU A 214 -29.31 -15.96 -12.33
N PHE A 215 -28.36 -16.60 -11.63
CA PHE A 215 -28.31 -18.06 -11.50
C PHE A 215 -29.08 -18.60 -10.29
N PHE A 216 -29.58 -17.72 -9.41
CA PHE A 216 -30.33 -18.13 -8.22
C PHE A 216 -31.82 -18.34 -8.52
N PRO A 217 -32.53 -19.14 -7.72
CA PRO A 217 -33.99 -19.20 -7.77
C PRO A 217 -34.60 -17.81 -7.54
N GLU A 218 -35.69 -17.52 -8.25
CA GLU A 218 -36.31 -16.18 -8.35
C GLU A 218 -36.54 -15.49 -6.99
N ASN A 219 -36.99 -16.25 -5.96
CA ASN A 219 -37.19 -15.72 -4.61
C ASN A 219 -35.89 -15.26 -3.93
N ILE A 220 -34.80 -15.99 -4.13
CA ILE A 220 -33.48 -15.69 -3.54
C ILE A 220 -32.81 -14.57 -4.31
N GLU A 221 -32.95 -14.55 -5.64
CA GLU A 221 -32.45 -13.48 -6.50
C GLU A 221 -33.05 -12.12 -6.10
N ILE A 222 -34.38 -12.05 -5.97
CA ILE A 222 -35.08 -10.81 -5.60
C ILE A 222 -34.64 -10.36 -4.20
N PHE A 223 -34.55 -11.27 -3.23
CA PHE A 223 -34.06 -10.94 -1.89
C PHE A 223 -32.63 -10.37 -1.94
N MET A 224 -31.73 -11.01 -2.68
CA MET A 224 -30.34 -10.57 -2.78
C MET A 224 -30.24 -9.20 -3.46
N LYS A 225 -30.95 -8.96 -4.57
CA LYS A 225 -30.98 -7.66 -5.26
C LYS A 225 -31.56 -6.54 -4.38
N ILE A 226 -32.56 -6.84 -3.56
CA ILE A 226 -33.19 -5.85 -2.68
C ILE A 226 -32.31 -5.54 -1.47
N TYR A 227 -31.57 -6.50 -0.92
CA TYR A 227 -30.86 -6.30 0.35
C TYR A 227 -29.34 -6.17 0.22
N PHE A 228 -28.71 -6.65 -0.85
CA PHE A 228 -27.24 -6.79 -0.97
C PHE A 228 -26.69 -6.53 -2.38
#